data_AF-A0A1Q4I2U8-F1
#
_entry.id   AF-A0A1Q4I2U8-F1
#
_cell.length_a   1.000
_cell.length_b   1.000
_cell.length_c   1.000
_cell.angle_alpha   90.00
_cell.angle_beta   90.00
_cell.angle_gamma   90.00
#
_symmetry.space_group_name_H-M   'P 1'
#
loop_
_entity.id
_entity.type
_entity.pdbx_description
1 polymer ?
#
loop_
_entity_poly.entity_id
_entity_poly.type
_entity_poly.pdbx_seq_one_letter_code
_entity_poly.pdbx_strand_id
1 'polypeptide(L)'
;MRAFRGQTVPKCGLALAALVACLTLVSCSETASPPAATPTTSTSSSKTAPSAVAAPAPITGPLEKDWKSYGGTAYFGCPEKFSDSKSALDDIRPKIFDPKTGQYVAPPLPVVPAGENLTGAICALTGTAEDMRVVYIVTTVKPAQAQQPAVTKATAYAYDFKAGQPLATKELQPPTPDLKLTASKDWSLSSTASGVAWINAFTDGHAPNSPPRTVILSGTDLSMPWNDPQSGRAWQDVLAFQRNTDPAKTSGAELRRPSGEAIYQDNDIRSVDAELSDGPDKLVKITHWDSYNPPVLSTMFYDLNAKAVIKVGDSDRIPGGGLSATLSDGKLFVDGHDSDSSPFGFGVWNLRSQQWDLLKTRDDAKKMSIAKLAFFEDHLYITNVGNTFAVLALPATEPIATTWSVRPFARIAGWTLICRGENAVALNGDCKDIVMVQDQDGHFPGPWS
;
A
#
# COMPACT_ATOMS: atom_id res chain seq x y z
N MET A 1 -30.39 -15.46 49.90
CA MET A 1 -31.48 -15.71 50.87
C MET A 1 -31.81 -14.41 51.58
N ARG A 2 -33.11 -14.07 51.64
CA ARG A 2 -33.88 -13.16 52.55
C ARG A 2 -33.25 -11.83 53.02
N ALA A 3 -33.95 -10.71 53.21
CA ALA A 3 -35.11 -10.01 52.62
C ALA A 3 -35.47 -8.83 53.58
N PHE A 4 -36.10 -7.76 53.05
CA PHE A 4 -36.97 -6.76 53.73
C PHE A 4 -36.35 -5.75 54.74
N ARG A 5 -36.88 -4.54 55.00
CA ARG A 5 -37.77 -3.52 54.35
C ARG A 5 -37.91 -2.35 55.35
N GLY A 6 -38.26 -1.16 54.87
CA GLY A 6 -38.93 -0.09 55.65
C GLY A 6 -38.64 1.30 55.06
N GLN A 7 -39.39 1.80 54.05
CA GLN A 7 -40.63 2.61 54.14
C GLN A 7 -40.50 3.82 55.08
N THR A 8 -40.67 5.07 54.62
CA THR A 8 -41.98 5.68 54.31
C THR A 8 -41.91 6.89 53.33
N VAL A 9 -43.04 7.15 52.66
CA VAL A 9 -43.35 8.32 51.79
C VAL A 9 -44.48 9.12 52.46
N PRO A 10 -44.54 10.46 52.33
CA PRO A 10 -45.69 11.10 51.66
C PRO A 10 -45.23 12.25 50.72
N LYS A 11 -45.63 12.28 49.44
CA LYS A 11 -46.86 12.81 48.82
C LYS A 11 -46.86 14.32 48.52
N CYS A 12 -47.12 14.58 47.23
CA CYS A 12 -47.82 15.71 46.61
C CYS A 12 -47.07 17.02 46.35
N GLY A 13 -46.99 17.34 45.06
CA GLY A 13 -46.66 18.66 44.51
C GLY A 13 -46.70 18.63 42.98
N LEU A 14 -47.90 18.50 42.41
CA LEU A 14 -48.18 18.68 40.98
C LEU A 14 -48.06 20.18 40.65
N ALA A 15 -47.25 20.54 39.65
CA ALA A 15 -47.40 21.79 38.92
C ALA A 15 -46.94 21.62 37.46
N LEU A 16 -47.88 21.85 36.55
CA LEU A 16 -47.70 21.99 35.09
C LEU A 16 -47.13 23.38 34.74
N ALA A 17 -46.20 23.43 33.78
CA ALA A 17 -46.02 24.47 32.73
C ALA A 17 -44.77 24.09 31.89
N ALA A 18 -44.88 23.55 30.67
CA ALA A 18 -45.17 24.18 29.37
C ALA A 18 -44.06 25.11 28.82
N LEU A 19 -43.37 24.68 27.75
CA LEU A 19 -43.29 25.38 26.44
C LEU A 19 -42.22 24.74 25.52
N VAL A 20 -42.68 24.01 24.50
CA VAL A 20 -41.91 23.68 23.30
C VAL A 20 -42.35 24.65 22.21
N ALA A 21 -41.45 25.51 21.76
CA ALA A 21 -41.64 26.36 20.59
C ALA A 21 -41.00 25.67 19.38
N CYS A 22 -41.82 25.13 18.48
CA CYS A 22 -41.41 24.81 17.11
C CYS A 22 -42.25 25.67 16.16
N LEU A 23 -41.57 26.54 15.43
CA LEU A 23 -42.11 27.43 14.42
C LEU A 23 -42.56 26.62 13.19
N THR A 24 -43.84 26.73 12.87
CA THR A 24 -44.43 26.40 11.57
C THR A 24 -44.21 27.56 10.60
N LEU A 25 -43.62 27.30 9.44
CA LEU A 25 -43.78 28.14 8.25
C LEU A 25 -44.52 27.35 7.16
N VAL A 26 -45.47 28.07 6.56
CA VAL A 26 -46.59 27.64 5.73
C VAL A 26 -46.18 27.45 4.27
N SER A 27 -46.87 26.50 3.62
CA SER A 27 -46.87 26.15 2.20
C SER A 27 -47.09 27.31 1.22
N CYS A 28 -46.51 27.17 0.02
CA CYS A 28 -47.19 27.50 -1.24
C CYS A 28 -47.33 26.22 -2.06
N SER A 29 -48.58 25.86 -2.37
CA SER A 29 -48.94 24.78 -3.28
C SER A 29 -49.09 25.33 -4.70
N GLU A 30 -48.29 24.85 -5.64
CA GLU A 30 -48.68 24.84 -7.05
C GLU A 30 -49.20 23.45 -7.41
N THR A 31 -50.37 23.43 -8.04
CA THR A 31 -51.13 22.23 -8.37
C THR A 31 -50.69 21.79 -9.77
N ALA A 32 -49.88 20.74 -9.85
CA ALA A 32 -49.62 20.03 -11.11
C ALA A 32 -50.50 18.77 -11.16
N SER A 33 -51.34 18.69 -12.20
CA SER A 33 -52.29 17.60 -12.44
C SER A 33 -51.60 16.23 -12.57
N PRO A 34 -52.27 15.13 -12.19
CA PRO A 34 -51.73 13.79 -12.37
C PRO A 34 -51.54 13.48 -13.87
N PRO A 35 -50.43 12.84 -14.29
CA PRO A 35 -50.27 12.42 -15.67
C PRO A 35 -51.35 11.40 -16.04
N ALA A 36 -51.92 11.57 -17.23
CA ALA A 36 -52.91 10.67 -17.80
C ALA A 36 -52.36 9.23 -17.89
N ALA A 37 -53.21 8.26 -17.58
CA ALA A 37 -52.91 6.84 -17.75
C ALA A 37 -52.63 6.52 -19.23
N THR A 38 -51.37 6.22 -19.54
CA THR A 38 -50.94 5.75 -20.85
C THR A 38 -51.38 4.29 -21.02
N PRO A 39 -51.99 3.91 -22.16
CA PRO A 39 -52.45 2.54 -22.39
C PRO A 39 -51.28 1.54 -22.37
N THR A 40 -51.49 0.43 -21.66
CA THR A 40 -50.64 -0.76 -21.70
C THR A 40 -50.70 -1.35 -23.12
N THR A 41 -49.67 -1.08 -23.91
CA THR A 41 -49.47 -1.79 -25.17
C THR A 41 -48.65 -3.03 -24.85
N SER A 42 -49.28 -4.20 -24.96
CA SER A 42 -48.62 -5.50 -24.89
C SER A 42 -47.70 -5.65 -26.10
N THR A 43 -46.39 -5.43 -25.92
CA THR A 43 -45.39 -5.79 -26.93
C THR A 43 -45.00 -7.24 -26.73
N SER A 44 -45.40 -8.04 -27.71
CA SER A 44 -44.99 -9.42 -27.92
C SER A 44 -43.48 -9.59 -27.91
N SER A 45 -43.04 -10.75 -27.42
CA SER A 45 -41.67 -11.23 -27.38
C SER A 45 -40.93 -11.05 -28.72
N SER A 46 -40.11 -10.01 -28.81
CA SER A 46 -39.10 -9.90 -29.86
C SER A 46 -37.95 -10.85 -29.54
N LYS A 47 -37.87 -11.92 -30.33
CA LYS A 47 -36.72 -12.80 -30.57
C LYS A 47 -35.40 -12.21 -30.04
N THR A 48 -34.84 -12.85 -29.01
CA THR A 48 -33.48 -12.64 -28.53
C THR A 48 -32.53 -12.81 -29.72
N ALA A 49 -31.95 -11.70 -30.19
CA ALA A 49 -30.75 -11.77 -31.01
C ALA A 49 -29.66 -12.44 -30.16
N PRO A 50 -28.82 -13.33 -30.72
CA PRO A 50 -27.74 -13.93 -29.96
C PRO A 50 -26.87 -12.79 -29.40
N SER A 51 -26.67 -12.77 -28.08
CA SER A 51 -25.72 -11.87 -27.42
C SER A 51 -24.42 -11.89 -28.22
N ALA A 52 -24.06 -10.74 -28.79
CA ALA A 52 -22.71 -10.54 -29.28
C ALA A 52 -21.79 -10.83 -28.09
N VAL A 53 -20.92 -11.83 -28.24
CA VAL A 53 -19.89 -12.15 -27.25
C VAL A 53 -19.13 -10.86 -26.97
N ALA A 54 -19.16 -10.39 -25.73
CA ALA A 54 -18.43 -9.19 -25.32
C ALA A 54 -16.96 -9.37 -25.74
N ALA A 55 -16.37 -8.34 -26.36
CA ALA A 55 -14.98 -8.40 -26.77
C ALA A 55 -14.09 -8.73 -25.54
N PRO A 56 -13.07 -9.59 -25.69
CA PRO A 56 -12.19 -9.94 -24.57
C PRO A 56 -11.55 -8.67 -24.01
N ALA A 57 -11.49 -8.58 -22.68
CA ALA A 57 -10.87 -7.46 -21.99
C ALA A 57 -9.43 -7.24 -22.49
N PRO A 58 -9.00 -5.98 -22.75
CA PRO A 58 -7.62 -5.69 -23.11
C PRO A 58 -6.62 -6.25 -22.09
N ILE A 59 -5.51 -6.81 -22.59
CA ILE A 59 -4.46 -7.41 -21.77
C ILE A 59 -3.11 -6.87 -22.23
N THR A 60 -2.24 -6.50 -21.29
CA THR A 60 -0.87 -6.07 -21.59
C THR A 60 0.04 -7.24 -21.94
N GLY A 61 1.24 -6.91 -22.45
CA GLY A 61 2.36 -7.86 -22.42
C GLY A 61 2.81 -8.17 -20.97
N PRO A 62 3.67 -9.19 -20.79
CA PRO A 62 4.29 -9.50 -19.50
C PRO A 62 5.03 -8.28 -18.92
N LEU A 63 4.93 -8.12 -17.60
CA LEU A 63 5.72 -7.17 -16.85
C LEU A 63 7.20 -7.57 -16.82
N GLU A 64 8.08 -6.58 -16.81
CA GLU A 64 9.51 -6.77 -16.59
C GLU A 64 9.77 -7.34 -15.20
N LYS A 65 10.89 -8.05 -15.02
CA LYS A 65 11.20 -8.73 -13.76
C LYS A 65 11.33 -7.80 -12.55
N ASP A 66 11.76 -6.57 -12.75
CA ASP A 66 11.96 -5.55 -11.71
C ASP A 66 10.75 -4.63 -11.51
N TRP A 67 9.57 -5.02 -12.00
CA TRP A 67 8.35 -4.25 -11.84
C TRP A 67 7.95 -4.04 -10.38
N LYS A 68 7.27 -2.93 -10.14
CA LYS A 68 6.74 -2.49 -8.84
C LYS A 68 5.39 -1.82 -9.05
N SER A 69 4.60 -1.71 -8.00
CA SER A 69 3.37 -0.92 -7.97
C SER A 69 3.51 0.27 -7.01
N TYR A 70 2.99 1.43 -7.40
CA TYR A 70 2.94 2.62 -6.56
C TYR A 70 1.82 3.54 -7.06
N GLY A 71 1.09 4.21 -6.15
CA GLY A 71 0.17 5.28 -6.51
C GLY A 71 -0.89 4.90 -7.55
N GLY A 72 -1.30 3.63 -7.60
CA GLY A 72 -2.26 3.14 -8.59
C GLY A 72 -1.69 2.94 -10.01
N THR A 73 -0.36 2.79 -10.16
CA THR A 73 0.30 2.42 -11.41
C THR A 73 1.31 1.27 -11.20
N ALA A 74 1.73 0.62 -12.29
CA ALA A 74 2.89 -0.26 -12.33
C ALA A 74 4.06 0.46 -13.01
N TYR A 75 5.27 0.25 -12.51
CA TYR A 75 6.48 0.81 -13.09
C TYR A 75 7.68 -0.11 -12.94
N PHE A 76 8.72 0.11 -13.75
CA PHE A 76 10.01 -0.59 -13.67
C PHE A 76 11.14 0.33 -14.15
N GLY A 77 12.40 -0.12 -14.07
CA GLY A 77 13.56 0.65 -14.53
C GLY A 77 13.95 1.81 -13.61
N CYS A 78 13.51 1.74 -12.35
CA CYS A 78 13.77 2.75 -11.34
C CYS A 78 14.27 2.10 -10.04
N PRO A 79 15.61 2.07 -9.83
CA PRO A 79 16.20 1.35 -8.71
C PRO A 79 15.98 2.09 -7.39
N GLU A 80 15.68 1.34 -6.33
CA GLU A 80 15.55 1.87 -4.96
C GLU A 80 16.89 2.18 -4.30
N LYS A 81 17.99 1.66 -4.87
CA LYS A 81 19.35 1.86 -4.40
C LYS A 81 20.14 2.63 -5.42
N PHE A 82 21.14 3.36 -4.94
CA PHE A 82 21.96 4.19 -5.79
C PHE A 82 22.77 3.33 -6.78
N SER A 83 22.70 3.69 -8.07
CA SER A 83 23.52 3.08 -9.11
C SER A 83 24.80 3.90 -9.24
N ASP A 84 25.91 3.38 -8.69
CA ASP A 84 27.23 4.00 -8.75
C ASP A 84 27.94 3.63 -10.07
N SER A 85 27.52 4.30 -11.15
CA SER A 85 28.04 4.08 -12.50
C SER A 85 28.03 5.35 -13.35
N LYS A 86 29.02 5.47 -14.24
CA LYS A 86 29.04 6.48 -15.32
C LYS A 86 27.96 6.26 -16.38
N SER A 87 27.35 5.08 -16.42
CA SER A 87 26.19 4.72 -17.24
C SER A 87 24.89 4.73 -16.44
N ALA A 88 24.85 5.27 -15.22
CA ALA A 88 23.66 5.16 -14.39
C ALA A 88 22.41 5.79 -15.04
N LEU A 89 22.58 6.87 -15.80
CA LEU A 89 21.52 7.47 -16.62
C LEU A 89 21.32 6.77 -17.95
N ASP A 90 21.94 5.63 -18.20
CA ASP A 90 21.61 4.66 -19.26
C ASP A 90 20.84 3.46 -18.71
N ASP A 91 21.18 3.06 -17.48
CA ASP A 91 20.56 1.94 -16.78
C ASP A 91 19.22 2.32 -16.12
N ILE A 92 19.09 3.57 -15.67
CA ILE A 92 17.83 4.11 -15.13
C ILE A 92 16.95 4.55 -16.29
N ARG A 93 15.99 3.69 -16.66
CA ARG A 93 15.00 3.89 -17.72
C ARG A 93 13.61 3.62 -17.16
N PRO A 94 13.08 4.51 -16.29
CA PRO A 94 11.76 4.32 -15.75
C PRO A 94 10.75 4.17 -16.87
N LYS A 95 9.86 3.19 -16.75
CA LYS A 95 8.64 3.11 -17.56
C LYS A 95 7.47 3.00 -16.62
N ILE A 96 6.49 3.88 -16.80
CA ILE A 96 5.34 4.01 -15.92
C ILE A 96 4.09 3.70 -16.74
N PHE A 97 3.26 2.80 -16.24
CA PHE A 97 2.01 2.44 -16.88
C PHE A 97 1.01 3.60 -16.73
N ASP A 98 0.50 4.16 -17.83
CA ASP A 98 -0.62 5.09 -17.80
C ASP A 98 -1.93 4.28 -17.88
N PRO A 99 -2.67 4.10 -16.77
CA PRO A 99 -3.88 3.29 -16.75
C PRO A 99 -5.00 3.83 -17.65
N LYS A 100 -4.94 5.12 -18.03
CA LYS A 100 -5.93 5.73 -18.94
C LYS A 100 -5.70 5.30 -20.39
N THR A 101 -4.46 5.08 -20.79
CA THR A 101 -4.11 4.70 -22.17
C THR A 101 -3.80 3.21 -22.32
N GLY A 102 -3.52 2.52 -21.22
CA GLY A 102 -3.07 1.12 -21.24
C GLY A 102 -1.65 0.94 -21.76
N GLN A 103 -0.83 2.01 -21.76
CA GLN A 103 0.53 2.00 -22.31
C GLN A 103 1.58 2.44 -21.30
N TYR A 104 2.81 1.95 -21.49
CA TYR A 104 3.96 2.43 -20.73
C TYR A 104 4.51 3.72 -21.33
N VAL A 105 4.69 4.72 -20.48
CA VAL A 105 5.31 6.00 -20.79
C VAL A 105 6.72 6.04 -20.18
N ALA A 106 7.69 6.48 -20.96
CA ALA A 106 9.05 6.73 -20.48
C ALA A 106 9.18 8.24 -20.18
N PRO A 107 9.35 8.65 -18.91
CA PRO A 107 9.57 10.04 -18.58
C PRO A 107 10.97 10.47 -19.02
N PRO A 108 11.20 11.78 -19.22
CA PRO A 108 12.52 12.27 -19.58
C PRO A 108 13.58 11.96 -18.51
N LEU A 109 14.84 12.00 -18.93
CA LEU A 109 15.99 11.79 -18.08
C LEU A 109 16.75 13.10 -17.85
N PRO A 110 17.38 13.28 -16.68
CA PRO A 110 18.29 14.40 -16.44
C PRO A 110 19.41 14.47 -17.48
N VAL A 111 19.80 15.69 -17.85
CA VAL A 111 20.98 15.94 -18.68
C VAL A 111 22.16 16.29 -17.77
N VAL A 112 23.31 15.64 -17.98
CA VAL A 112 24.54 15.95 -17.24
C VAL A 112 25.05 17.32 -17.69
N PRO A 113 25.29 18.28 -16.77
CA PRO A 113 25.81 19.60 -17.12
C PRO A 113 27.14 19.52 -17.88
N ALA A 114 27.34 20.44 -18.82
CA ALA A 114 28.56 20.50 -19.60
C ALA A 114 29.81 20.66 -18.71
N GLY A 115 30.83 19.85 -18.96
CA GLY A 115 32.08 19.86 -18.18
C GLY A 115 32.04 19.05 -16.88
N GLU A 116 30.92 18.39 -16.57
CA GLU A 116 30.80 17.45 -15.47
C GLU A 116 30.68 16.00 -15.98
N ASN A 117 31.14 15.04 -15.18
CA ASN A 117 31.00 13.61 -15.46
C ASN A 117 29.96 13.01 -14.53
N LEU A 118 29.05 12.19 -15.07
CA LEU A 118 28.14 11.37 -14.26
C LEU A 118 28.95 10.39 -13.39
N THR A 119 28.60 10.30 -12.11
CA THR A 119 29.15 9.29 -11.20
C THR A 119 28.09 8.29 -10.74
N GLY A 120 26.81 8.68 -10.74
CA GLY A 120 25.74 7.75 -10.47
C GLY A 120 24.38 8.42 -10.42
N ALA A 121 23.32 7.62 -10.25
CA ALA A 121 21.97 8.11 -10.14
C ALA A 121 21.05 7.12 -9.40
N ILE A 122 19.89 7.63 -8.98
CA ILE A 122 18.79 6.89 -8.38
C ILE A 122 17.46 7.57 -8.73
N CYS A 123 16.35 6.86 -8.72
CA CYS A 123 15.04 7.47 -8.85
C CYS A 123 13.97 6.84 -7.97
N ALA A 124 12.87 7.57 -7.79
CA ALA A 124 11.64 7.06 -7.21
C ALA A 124 10.44 7.84 -7.80
N LEU A 125 9.26 7.24 -7.70
CA LEU A 125 8.00 7.90 -8.08
C LEU A 125 7.48 8.71 -6.88
N THR A 126 6.63 9.70 -7.16
CA THR A 126 5.92 10.45 -6.13
C THR A 126 4.59 10.98 -6.65
N GLY A 127 3.67 11.29 -5.74
CA GLY A 127 2.34 11.79 -6.06
C GLY A 127 1.30 10.67 -6.10
N THR A 128 0.22 10.94 -6.83
CA THR A 128 -0.91 10.04 -7.04
C THR A 128 -1.04 9.68 -8.52
N ALA A 129 -1.99 8.80 -8.87
CA ALA A 129 -2.25 8.45 -10.27
C ALA A 129 -2.56 9.67 -11.17
N GLU A 130 -3.03 10.78 -10.59
CA GLU A 130 -3.43 11.98 -11.34
C GLU A 130 -2.28 12.97 -11.55
N ASP A 131 -1.31 13.01 -10.64
CA ASP A 131 -0.22 13.98 -10.61
C ASP A 131 1.17 13.34 -10.43
N MET A 132 1.30 12.10 -10.92
CA MET A 132 2.49 11.27 -10.80
C MET A 132 3.75 12.00 -11.31
N ARG A 133 4.84 11.89 -10.57
CA ARG A 133 6.14 12.46 -10.92
C ARG A 133 7.25 11.44 -10.71
N VAL A 134 8.37 11.66 -11.40
CA VAL A 134 9.62 10.95 -11.11
C VAL A 134 10.63 11.92 -10.55
N VAL A 135 11.20 11.56 -9.41
CA VAL A 135 12.34 12.28 -8.84
C VAL A 135 13.59 11.47 -9.10
N TYR A 136 14.58 12.12 -9.71
CA TYR A 136 15.93 11.59 -9.88
C TYR A 136 16.86 12.31 -8.92
N ILE A 137 17.80 11.59 -8.32
CA ILE A 137 18.99 12.18 -7.69
C ILE A 137 20.19 11.71 -8.50
N VAL A 138 20.95 12.66 -9.03
CA VAL A 138 22.11 12.42 -9.89
C VAL A 138 23.34 12.98 -9.20
N THR A 139 24.41 12.18 -9.14
CA THR A 139 25.71 12.68 -8.70
C THR A 139 26.62 12.90 -9.89
N THR A 140 27.33 14.01 -9.87
CA THR A 140 28.31 14.37 -10.88
C THR A 140 29.61 14.78 -10.24
N VAL A 141 30.71 14.69 -11.00
CA VAL A 141 32.01 15.25 -10.61
C VAL A 141 32.48 16.20 -11.68
N LYS A 142 32.78 17.43 -11.28
CA LYS A 142 33.56 18.36 -12.10
C LYS A 142 35.04 18.03 -11.90
N PRO A 143 35.78 17.61 -12.94
CA PRO A 143 37.20 17.30 -12.81
C PRO A 143 38.00 18.50 -12.30
N ALA A 144 39.10 18.22 -11.60
CA ALA A 144 40.04 19.26 -11.18
C ALA A 144 40.57 20.01 -12.42
N GLN A 145 40.57 21.35 -12.35
CA GLN A 145 41.11 22.21 -13.39
C GLN A 145 42.09 23.19 -12.76
N ALA A 146 43.36 23.12 -13.18
CA ALA A 146 44.44 23.95 -12.66
C ALA A 146 44.46 23.97 -11.11
N GLN A 147 44.22 25.13 -10.51
CA GLN A 147 44.26 25.35 -9.05
C GLN A 147 42.96 24.94 -8.33
N GLN A 148 41.93 24.49 -9.04
CA GLN A 148 40.65 24.08 -8.44
C GLN A 148 40.60 22.56 -8.23
N PRO A 149 40.27 22.07 -7.02
CA PRO A 149 40.09 20.65 -6.77
C PRO A 149 38.85 20.11 -7.51
N ALA A 150 38.76 18.78 -7.65
CA ALA A 150 37.56 18.15 -8.17
C ALA A 150 36.38 18.40 -7.21
N VAL A 151 35.21 18.68 -7.76
CA VAL A 151 33.99 18.98 -6.98
C VAL A 151 32.91 17.98 -7.33
N THR A 152 32.44 17.23 -6.34
CA THR A 152 31.28 16.34 -6.46
C THR A 152 30.01 17.09 -6.11
N LYS A 153 28.95 16.88 -6.88
CA LYS A 153 27.62 17.45 -6.65
C LYS A 153 26.58 16.35 -6.60
N ALA A 154 25.52 16.57 -5.84
CA ALA A 154 24.27 15.82 -5.91
C ALA A 154 23.16 16.78 -6.36
N THR A 155 22.45 16.46 -7.43
CA THR A 155 21.37 17.28 -7.96
C THR A 155 20.10 16.46 -8.05
N ALA A 156 19.01 16.95 -7.46
CA ALA A 156 17.69 16.39 -7.64
C ALA A 156 16.96 17.04 -8.81
N TYR A 157 16.18 16.23 -9.53
CA TYR A 157 15.31 16.66 -10.62
C TYR A 157 13.93 16.03 -10.42
N ALA A 158 12.87 16.83 -10.53
CA ALA A 158 11.50 16.34 -10.56
C ALA A 158 10.94 16.49 -11.97
N TYR A 159 10.44 15.41 -12.56
CA TYR A 159 9.78 15.42 -13.86
C TYR A 159 8.31 15.03 -13.70
N ASP A 160 7.44 15.75 -14.40
CA ASP A 160 6.14 15.21 -14.77
C ASP A 160 6.36 14.07 -15.77
N PHE A 161 5.66 12.95 -15.63
CA PHE A 161 5.92 11.80 -16.51
C PHE A 161 5.45 12.01 -17.96
N LYS A 162 4.66 13.06 -18.23
CA LYS A 162 4.17 13.48 -19.54
C LYS A 162 4.91 14.69 -20.11
N ALA A 163 5.49 15.55 -19.27
CA ALA A 163 6.18 16.75 -19.73
C ALA A 163 7.65 16.48 -20.11
N GLY A 164 8.16 17.22 -21.11
CA GLY A 164 9.53 17.04 -21.63
C GLY A 164 10.64 17.78 -20.87
N GLN A 165 10.32 18.54 -19.82
CA GLN A 165 11.27 19.35 -19.05
C GLN A 165 11.08 19.12 -17.54
N PRO A 166 12.13 19.29 -16.71
CA PRO A 166 11.98 19.15 -15.27
C PRO A 166 11.06 20.25 -14.72
N LEU A 167 10.13 19.85 -13.84
CA LEU A 167 9.30 20.76 -13.05
C LEU A 167 10.13 21.52 -12.01
N ALA A 168 11.12 20.84 -11.43
CA ALA A 168 12.05 21.41 -10.47
C ALA A 168 13.44 20.80 -10.62
N THR A 169 14.47 21.59 -10.37
CA THR A 169 15.87 21.16 -10.31
C THR A 169 16.52 21.82 -9.11
N LYS A 170 17.25 21.03 -8.31
CA LYS A 170 17.87 21.55 -7.09
C LYS A 170 19.17 20.84 -6.77
N GLU A 171 20.23 21.63 -6.57
CA GLU A 171 21.46 21.12 -5.97
C GLU A 171 21.21 20.80 -4.49
N LEU A 172 21.48 19.55 -4.10
CA LEU A 172 21.22 19.04 -2.78
C LEU A 172 22.38 19.39 -1.86
N GLN A 173 22.11 20.30 -0.92
CA GLN A 173 23.06 20.71 0.11
C GLN A 173 22.61 20.19 1.47
N PRO A 174 23.54 19.95 2.42
CA PRO A 174 23.17 19.65 3.80
C PRO A 174 22.21 20.69 4.37
N PRO A 175 21.14 20.27 5.07
CA PRO A 175 20.14 21.22 5.56
C PRO A 175 20.70 22.12 6.66
N THR A 176 21.78 21.72 7.32
CA THR A 176 22.52 22.51 8.31
C THR A 176 24.04 22.32 8.13
N PRO A 177 24.89 23.29 8.54
CA PRO A 177 26.34 23.24 8.31
C PRO A 177 27.09 22.11 9.02
N ASP A 178 26.53 21.56 10.09
CA ASP A 178 27.06 20.41 10.85
C ASP A 178 26.85 19.07 10.14
N LEU A 179 25.98 19.04 9.13
CA LEU A 179 25.69 17.84 8.35
C LEU A 179 26.53 17.76 7.09
N LYS A 180 26.87 16.54 6.70
CA LYS A 180 27.56 16.22 5.46
C LYS A 180 26.80 15.15 4.71
N LEU A 181 26.88 15.18 3.38
CA LEU A 181 26.43 14.07 2.55
C LEU A 181 27.21 12.80 2.91
N THR A 182 26.51 11.69 3.04
CA THR A 182 27.13 10.36 3.16
C THR A 182 27.61 9.88 1.79
N ALA A 183 28.27 8.71 1.74
CA ALA A 183 28.66 8.11 0.48
C ALA A 183 27.43 7.72 -0.35
N SER A 184 27.39 8.11 -1.62
CA SER A 184 26.22 7.93 -2.48
C SER A 184 25.80 6.48 -2.67
N LYS A 185 26.75 5.55 -2.68
CA LYS A 185 26.50 4.09 -2.73
C LYS A 185 25.57 3.57 -1.62
N ASP A 186 25.46 4.29 -0.49
CA ASP A 186 24.66 3.89 0.66
C ASP A 186 23.27 4.56 0.65
N TRP A 187 22.99 5.42 -0.33
CA TRP A 187 21.69 6.08 -0.49
C TRP A 187 20.64 5.12 -1.02
N SER A 188 19.42 5.34 -0.54
CA SER A 188 18.21 4.79 -1.15
C SER A 188 17.15 5.86 -1.28
N LEU A 189 16.23 5.65 -2.22
CA LEU A 189 15.15 6.57 -2.51
C LEU A 189 13.85 5.78 -2.56
N SER A 190 12.88 6.19 -1.75
CA SER A 190 11.59 5.51 -1.64
C SER A 190 10.45 6.46 -1.99
N SER A 191 9.46 5.93 -2.70
CA SER A 191 8.31 6.66 -3.19
C SER A 191 7.34 7.00 -2.06
N THR A 192 6.89 8.25 -1.96
CA THR A 192 5.87 8.70 -0.99
C THR A 192 4.85 9.61 -1.66
N ALA A 193 3.62 9.68 -1.15
CA ALA A 193 2.52 10.43 -1.75
C ALA A 193 2.78 11.95 -1.90
N SER A 194 3.65 12.55 -1.08
CA SER A 194 3.96 13.99 -1.11
C SER A 194 5.39 14.34 -1.50
N GLY A 195 6.20 13.33 -1.83
CA GLY A 195 7.60 13.52 -2.19
C GLY A 195 8.36 12.20 -2.29
N VAL A 196 9.67 12.24 -2.08
CA VAL A 196 10.49 11.04 -1.97
C VAL A 196 11.27 11.04 -0.66
N ALA A 197 11.36 9.88 -0.03
CA ALA A 197 12.20 9.69 1.14
C ALA A 197 13.62 9.33 0.69
N TRP A 198 14.54 10.29 0.86
CA TRP A 198 15.96 10.08 0.63
C TRP A 198 16.58 9.55 1.92
N ILE A 199 16.78 8.23 1.92
CA ILE A 199 17.24 7.47 3.07
C ILE A 199 18.77 7.41 3.03
N ASN A 200 19.35 7.53 4.22
CA ASN A 200 20.78 7.60 4.47
C ASN A 200 21.49 8.81 3.84
N ALA A 201 20.80 9.93 3.63
CA ALA A 201 21.30 11.08 2.86
C ALA A 201 22.46 11.83 3.53
N PHE A 202 22.33 12.07 4.85
CA PHE A 202 23.26 12.92 5.61
C PHE A 202 23.75 12.24 6.87
N THR A 203 24.91 12.67 7.35
CA THR A 203 25.44 12.31 8.67
C THR A 203 26.02 13.56 9.33
N ASP A 204 25.97 13.63 10.65
CA ASP A 204 26.68 14.66 11.40
C ASP A 204 28.18 14.32 11.55
N GLY A 205 28.60 13.07 11.28
CA GLY A 205 30.00 12.67 11.32
C GLY A 205 30.69 12.83 12.68
N HIS A 206 29.94 13.11 13.75
CA HIS A 206 30.49 13.33 15.09
C HIS A 206 30.77 12.00 15.82
N ALA A 207 30.16 10.90 15.39
CA ALA A 207 30.48 9.55 15.85
C ALA A 207 30.61 8.57 14.68
N PRO A 208 31.51 7.55 14.77
CA PRO A 208 31.61 6.48 13.78
C PRO A 208 30.29 5.72 13.53
N ASN A 209 29.36 5.81 14.50
CA ASN A 209 28.05 5.16 14.49
C ASN A 209 26.88 6.14 14.33
N SER A 210 27.11 7.42 13.99
CA SER A 210 26.01 8.35 13.74
C SER A 210 25.15 7.81 12.61
N PRO A 211 23.91 7.35 12.87
CA PRO A 211 23.10 6.72 11.85
C PRO A 211 22.84 7.72 10.73
N PRO A 212 22.92 7.28 9.47
CA PRO A 212 22.65 8.16 8.36
C PRO A 212 21.14 8.53 8.34
N ARG A 213 20.86 9.79 8.05
CA ARG A 213 19.56 10.44 8.25
C ARG A 213 18.61 10.18 7.10
N THR A 214 17.31 10.26 7.36
CA THR A 214 16.27 10.26 6.33
C THR A 214 15.78 11.68 6.09
N VAL A 215 15.70 12.09 4.83
CA VAL A 215 15.19 13.41 4.43
C VAL A 215 14.06 13.24 3.44
N ILE A 216 12.97 13.98 3.62
CA ILE A 216 11.94 14.06 2.60
C ILE A 216 12.31 15.15 1.62
N LEU A 217 12.27 14.84 0.32
CA LEU A 217 12.28 15.84 -0.75
C LEU A 217 10.86 16.01 -1.24
N SER A 218 10.34 17.24 -1.17
CA SER A 218 9.03 17.62 -1.70
C SER A 218 8.93 17.29 -3.19
N GLY A 219 7.84 16.64 -3.60
CA GLY A 219 7.60 16.31 -5.00
C GLY A 219 7.34 17.53 -5.90
N THR A 220 7.12 18.71 -5.32
CA THR A 220 6.74 19.93 -6.06
C THR A 220 7.95 20.80 -6.38
N ASP A 221 8.84 21.01 -5.42
CA ASP A 221 9.96 21.96 -5.52
C ASP A 221 11.30 21.41 -5.01
N LEU A 222 11.33 20.12 -4.62
CA LEU A 222 12.51 19.46 -4.05
C LEU A 222 13.03 20.16 -2.77
N SER A 223 12.18 20.94 -2.10
CA SER A 223 12.47 21.42 -0.74
C SER A 223 12.60 20.25 0.23
N MET A 224 13.31 20.48 1.34
CA MET A 224 13.46 19.50 2.41
C MET A 224 12.53 19.90 3.56
N PRO A 225 11.22 19.59 3.50
CA PRO A 225 10.26 20.06 4.51
C PRO A 225 10.61 19.58 5.92
N TRP A 226 11.20 18.39 6.05
CA TRP A 226 11.67 17.84 7.30
C TRP A 226 12.72 16.73 7.09
N ASN A 227 13.39 16.37 8.18
CA ASN A 227 14.30 15.23 8.25
C ASN A 227 14.15 14.50 9.59
N ASP A 228 14.58 13.24 9.64
CA ASP A 228 14.73 12.47 10.87
C ASP A 228 16.20 12.07 11.07
N PRO A 229 16.75 12.15 12.29
CA PRO A 229 18.11 11.72 12.60
C PRO A 229 18.35 10.21 12.37
N GLN A 230 17.30 9.40 12.26
CA GLN A 230 17.40 7.96 12.01
C GLN A 230 17.19 7.59 10.54
N SER A 231 17.80 6.48 10.16
CA SER A 231 17.46 5.80 8.90
C SER A 231 16.08 5.16 9.05
N GLY A 232 15.20 5.47 8.10
CA GLY A 232 13.82 4.99 8.09
C GLY A 232 13.57 4.00 6.96
N ARG A 233 12.44 3.31 7.05
CA ARG A 233 11.83 2.56 5.95
C ARG A 233 10.59 3.30 5.51
N ALA A 234 10.39 3.48 4.21
CA ALA A 234 9.30 4.28 3.68
C ALA A 234 8.45 3.49 2.70
N TRP A 235 7.14 3.75 2.77
CA TRP A 235 6.13 3.33 1.81
C TRP A 235 5.38 4.58 1.32
N GLN A 236 4.28 4.38 0.59
CA GLN A 236 3.56 5.46 -0.04
C GLN A 236 3.02 6.48 0.98
N ASP A 237 2.43 6.02 2.07
CA ASP A 237 1.67 6.85 3.01
C ASP A 237 2.20 6.80 4.44
N VAL A 238 3.27 6.05 4.69
CA VAL A 238 3.91 5.90 6.00
C VAL A 238 5.44 5.73 5.90
N LEU A 239 6.14 6.27 6.91
CA LEU A 239 7.53 6.00 7.21
C LEU A 239 7.63 5.36 8.59
N ALA A 240 8.54 4.41 8.75
CA ALA A 240 8.85 3.76 10.01
C ALA A 240 10.30 4.05 10.43
N PHE A 241 10.48 4.46 11.68
CA PHE A 241 11.78 4.73 12.29
C PHE A 241 11.96 3.85 13.52
N GLN A 242 13.15 3.28 13.71
CA GLN A 242 13.49 2.46 14.88
C GLN A 242 13.66 3.34 16.12
N ARG A 243 12.56 3.62 16.81
CA ARG A 243 12.53 4.55 17.94
C ARG A 243 12.00 3.86 19.19
N ASN A 244 12.67 4.13 20.30
CA ASN A 244 12.27 3.63 21.60
C ASN A 244 12.37 4.76 22.63
N THR A 245 11.34 4.93 23.45
CA THR A 245 11.31 5.91 24.55
C THR A 245 11.70 5.32 25.89
N ASP A 246 11.78 3.99 26.01
CA ASP A 246 12.22 3.29 27.20
C ASP A 246 13.72 2.96 27.12
N PRO A 247 14.58 3.59 27.95
CA PRO A 247 16.02 3.32 27.95
C PRO A 247 16.40 1.86 28.22
N ALA A 248 15.51 1.06 28.81
CA ALA A 248 15.75 -0.36 29.10
C ALA A 248 15.47 -1.28 27.91
N LYS A 249 14.84 -0.77 26.84
CA LYS A 249 14.51 -1.56 25.65
C LYS A 249 15.44 -1.19 24.48
N THR A 250 15.55 -2.09 23.51
CA THR A 250 16.27 -1.85 22.24
C THR A 250 15.35 -1.99 21.02
N SER A 251 14.11 -2.42 21.24
CA SER A 251 13.04 -2.51 20.25
C SER A 251 12.12 -1.29 20.33
N GLY A 252 11.31 -1.09 19.30
CA GLY A 252 10.35 0.00 19.21
C GLY A 252 10.37 0.62 17.82
N ALA A 253 9.23 1.17 17.42
CA ALA A 253 9.14 1.95 16.20
C ALA A 253 8.21 3.15 16.37
N GLU A 254 8.48 4.19 15.60
CA GLU A 254 7.59 5.32 15.38
C GLU A 254 7.18 5.34 13.91
N LEU A 255 5.88 5.43 13.67
CA LEU A 255 5.29 5.66 12.35
C LEU A 255 5.05 7.16 12.16
N ARG A 256 5.43 7.67 10.99
CA ARG A 256 5.16 9.03 10.56
C ARG A 256 4.51 9.07 9.19
N ARG A 257 3.69 10.09 8.95
CA ARG A 257 3.26 10.44 7.59
C ARG A 257 4.42 11.05 6.80
N PRO A 258 4.37 11.04 5.46
CA PRO A 258 5.30 11.80 4.61
C PRO A 258 5.36 13.31 4.93
N SER A 259 4.35 13.87 5.60
CA SER A 259 4.35 15.25 6.12
C SER A 259 5.23 15.46 7.36
N GLY A 260 5.70 14.38 8.00
CA GLY A 260 6.48 14.41 9.25
C GLY A 260 5.64 14.25 10.51
N GLU A 261 4.31 14.22 10.39
CA GLU A 261 3.38 13.95 11.50
C GLU A 261 3.62 12.55 12.08
N ALA A 262 3.96 12.46 13.36
CA ALA A 262 3.98 11.18 14.08
C ALA A 262 2.55 10.71 14.34
N ILE A 263 2.25 9.47 13.95
CA ILE A 263 0.89 8.90 13.98
C ILE A 263 0.76 7.70 14.90
N TYR A 264 1.86 6.99 15.16
CA TYR A 264 1.87 5.84 16.06
C TYR A 264 3.27 5.61 16.59
N GLN A 265 3.39 5.25 17.86
CA GLN A 265 4.67 4.87 18.45
C GLN A 265 4.43 3.83 19.53
N ASP A 266 5.24 2.78 19.51
CA ASP A 266 5.20 1.73 20.52
C ASP A 266 6.59 1.08 20.68
N ASN A 267 7.03 0.92 21.92
CA ASN A 267 8.35 0.38 22.29
C ASN A 267 8.43 -1.15 22.15
N ASP A 268 7.28 -1.81 22.04
CA ASP A 268 7.16 -3.25 21.86
C ASP A 268 7.05 -3.64 20.37
N ILE A 269 7.13 -2.70 19.44
CA ILE A 269 7.25 -3.01 18.01
C ILE A 269 8.61 -3.67 17.74
N ARG A 270 8.56 -4.90 17.23
CA ARG A 270 9.73 -5.60 16.70
C ARG A 270 10.09 -5.10 15.31
N SER A 271 9.09 -4.98 14.43
CA SER A 271 9.29 -4.56 13.05
C SER A 271 8.00 -3.99 12.44
N VAL A 272 8.18 -3.08 11.49
CA VAL A 272 7.12 -2.62 10.59
C VAL A 272 7.33 -3.31 9.25
N ASP A 273 6.37 -4.17 8.89
CA ASP A 273 6.60 -5.21 7.89
C ASP A 273 6.20 -4.73 6.50
N ALA A 274 5.04 -4.07 6.38
CA ALA A 274 4.48 -3.60 5.11
C ALA A 274 3.42 -2.50 5.32
N GLU A 275 3.24 -1.66 4.31
CA GLU A 275 1.99 -0.94 4.05
C GLU A 275 1.14 -1.78 3.07
N LEU A 276 -0.09 -2.09 3.47
CA LEU A 276 -1.09 -2.75 2.66
C LEU A 276 -2.11 -1.70 2.19
N SER A 277 -2.33 -1.62 0.89
CA SER A 277 -3.22 -0.60 0.30
C SER A 277 -4.07 -1.24 -0.79
N ASP A 278 -5.39 -1.05 -0.70
CA ASP A 278 -6.33 -1.34 -1.79
C ASP A 278 -7.42 -0.26 -1.84
N GLY A 279 -7.44 0.49 -2.94
CA GLY A 279 -8.29 1.66 -3.08
C GLY A 279 -8.16 2.63 -1.90
N PRO A 280 -9.24 2.93 -1.16
CA PRO A 280 -9.20 3.83 0.00
C PRO A 280 -8.62 3.19 1.26
N ASP A 281 -8.61 1.86 1.37
CA ASP A 281 -8.21 1.16 2.58
C ASP A 281 -6.68 1.06 2.67
N LYS A 282 -6.11 1.49 3.80
CA LYS A 282 -4.66 1.50 4.02
C LYS A 282 -4.30 1.07 5.44
N LEU A 283 -3.60 -0.05 5.54
CA LEU A 283 -3.17 -0.65 6.80
C LEU A 283 -1.65 -0.77 6.86
N VAL A 284 -1.06 -0.55 8.03
CA VAL A 284 0.34 -0.86 8.30
C VAL A 284 0.40 -2.15 9.08
N LYS A 285 1.06 -3.16 8.53
CA LYS A 285 1.31 -4.43 9.20
C LYS A 285 2.54 -4.29 10.10
N ILE A 286 2.36 -4.63 11.37
CA ILE A 286 3.37 -4.48 12.41
C ILE A 286 3.52 -5.81 13.16
N THR A 287 4.76 -6.23 13.40
CA THR A 287 5.08 -7.35 14.31
C THR A 287 5.42 -6.77 15.70
N HIS A 288 4.75 -7.26 16.73
CA HIS A 288 4.77 -6.75 18.10
C HIS A 288 5.26 -7.82 19.10
N TRP A 289 6.00 -7.40 20.13
CA TRP A 289 6.42 -8.22 21.27
C TRP A 289 5.34 -8.28 22.34
N ASP A 290 4.72 -9.45 22.52
CA ASP A 290 3.77 -9.64 23.63
C ASP A 290 4.49 -10.04 24.93
N SER A 291 5.63 -10.73 24.80
CA SER A 291 6.51 -11.09 25.90
C SER A 291 7.94 -11.26 25.38
N TYR A 292 8.93 -10.85 26.17
CA TYR A 292 10.35 -11.07 25.86
C TYR A 292 10.90 -12.37 26.45
N ASN A 293 10.26 -12.90 27.50
CA ASN A 293 10.71 -14.12 28.17
C ASN A 293 9.52 -14.94 28.74
N PRO A 294 9.07 -16.01 28.06
CA PRO A 294 9.57 -16.48 26.75
C PRO A 294 9.22 -15.49 25.63
N PRO A 295 9.99 -15.45 24.52
CA PRO A 295 9.67 -14.61 23.37
C PRO A 295 8.31 -14.99 22.75
N VAL A 296 7.36 -14.04 22.75
CA VAL A 296 6.04 -14.20 22.14
C VAL A 296 5.77 -13.01 21.25
N LEU A 297 5.28 -13.28 20.04
CA LEU A 297 5.03 -12.27 19.02
C LEU A 297 3.57 -12.30 18.58
N SER A 298 3.08 -11.13 18.20
CA SER A 298 1.82 -10.98 17.49
C SER A 298 1.98 -10.09 16.27
N THR A 299 1.03 -10.22 15.35
CA THR A 299 0.83 -9.33 14.21
C THR A 299 -0.36 -8.42 14.50
N MET A 300 -0.18 -7.13 14.27
CA MET A 300 -1.18 -6.08 14.42
C MET A 300 -1.25 -5.25 13.16
N PHE A 301 -2.39 -4.57 12.96
CA PHE A 301 -2.65 -3.76 11.77
C PHE A 301 -3.11 -2.36 12.22
N TYR A 302 -2.34 -1.34 11.84
CA TYR A 302 -2.67 0.05 12.11
C TYR A 302 -3.35 0.67 10.89
N ASP A 303 -4.58 1.12 11.04
CA ASP A 303 -5.32 1.82 10.00
C ASP A 303 -4.84 3.27 9.90
N LEU A 304 -4.29 3.61 8.73
CA LEU A 304 -3.77 4.94 8.46
C LEU A 304 -4.88 6.00 8.44
N ASN A 305 -6.06 5.69 7.94
CA ASN A 305 -7.18 6.62 7.83
C ASN A 305 -7.84 6.83 9.20
N ALA A 306 -8.11 5.75 9.93
CA ALA A 306 -8.70 5.81 11.26
C ALA A 306 -7.70 6.25 12.34
N LYS A 307 -6.39 6.21 12.05
CA LYS A 307 -5.29 6.48 12.97
C LYS A 307 -5.34 5.61 14.24
N ALA A 308 -5.70 4.34 14.07
CA ALA A 308 -5.90 3.40 15.17
C ALA A 308 -5.52 1.98 14.77
N VAL A 309 -5.11 1.17 15.75
CA VAL A 309 -4.98 -0.29 15.56
C VAL A 309 -6.39 -0.88 15.41
N ILE A 310 -6.61 -1.66 14.35
CA ILE A 310 -7.90 -2.31 14.12
C ILE A 310 -8.08 -3.50 15.04
N LYS A 311 -9.33 -3.83 15.34
CA LYS A 311 -9.70 -5.10 15.95
C LYS A 311 -10.01 -6.12 14.87
N VAL A 312 -9.49 -7.33 15.04
CA VAL A 312 -9.73 -8.50 14.23
C VAL A 312 -10.38 -9.55 15.13
N GLY A 313 -11.68 -9.74 15.00
CA GLY A 313 -12.50 -10.42 15.99
C GLY A 313 -12.50 -9.67 17.33
N ASP A 314 -12.26 -10.39 18.43
CA ASP A 314 -12.23 -9.83 19.78
C ASP A 314 -10.85 -9.27 20.20
N SER A 315 -9.85 -9.34 19.32
CA SER A 315 -8.46 -8.99 19.61
C SER A 315 -7.94 -7.91 18.65
N ASP A 316 -7.01 -7.08 19.10
CA ASP A 316 -6.21 -6.17 18.27
C ASP A 316 -4.94 -6.85 17.72
N ARG A 317 -4.72 -8.12 18.09
CA ARG A 317 -3.52 -8.91 17.83
C ARG A 317 -3.88 -10.28 17.27
N ILE A 318 -3.17 -10.69 16.23
CA ILE A 318 -3.17 -12.06 15.71
C ILE A 318 -1.90 -12.75 16.22
N PRO A 319 -1.99 -13.93 16.87
CA PRO A 319 -0.82 -14.64 17.37
C PRO A 319 0.20 -14.95 16.27
N GLY A 320 1.48 -14.75 16.56
CA GLY A 320 2.60 -14.98 15.64
C GLY A 320 3.09 -13.70 14.96
N GLY A 321 4.40 -13.64 14.71
CA GLY A 321 5.04 -12.57 13.95
C GLY A 321 5.33 -12.97 12.51
N GLY A 322 5.53 -12.00 11.62
CA GLY A 322 5.94 -12.27 10.24
C GLY A 322 4.88 -12.98 9.37
N LEU A 323 3.60 -12.98 9.77
CA LEU A 323 2.52 -13.62 9.02
C LEU A 323 2.34 -13.00 7.64
N SER A 324 1.98 -13.76 6.62
CA SER A 324 1.63 -13.14 5.33
C SER A 324 0.28 -12.43 5.44
N ALA A 325 0.11 -11.32 4.73
CA ALA A 325 -1.14 -10.57 4.73
C ALA A 325 -1.38 -9.90 3.38
N THR A 326 -2.64 -9.79 2.98
CA THR A 326 -3.08 -9.10 1.77
C THR A 326 -4.36 -8.35 2.07
N LEU A 327 -4.46 -7.12 1.57
CA LEU A 327 -5.67 -6.31 1.65
C LEU A 327 -6.28 -6.28 0.25
N SER A 328 -7.54 -6.70 0.13
CA SER A 328 -8.27 -6.67 -1.14
C SER A 328 -9.76 -6.52 -0.88
N ASP A 329 -10.40 -5.61 -1.61
CA ASP A 329 -11.80 -5.23 -1.52
C ASP A 329 -12.27 -4.94 -0.08
N GLY A 330 -11.48 -4.23 0.71
CA GLY A 330 -11.77 -3.96 2.13
C GLY A 330 -11.82 -5.22 3.00
N LYS A 331 -11.16 -6.29 2.56
CA LYS A 331 -10.98 -7.53 3.32
C LYS A 331 -9.51 -7.78 3.55
N LEU A 332 -9.17 -8.05 4.80
CA LEU A 332 -7.83 -8.36 5.25
C LEU A 332 -7.68 -9.89 5.32
N PHE A 333 -6.93 -10.46 4.38
CA PHE A 333 -6.47 -11.83 4.46
C PHE A 333 -5.19 -11.89 5.29
N VAL A 334 -5.15 -12.80 6.25
CA VAL A 334 -3.96 -13.11 7.04
C VAL A 334 -3.69 -14.60 6.96
N ASP A 335 -2.43 -14.93 6.72
CA ASP A 335 -1.97 -16.30 6.55
C ASP A 335 -0.80 -16.62 7.49
N GLY A 336 -1.07 -17.54 8.42
CA GLY A 336 -0.10 -18.15 9.31
C GLY A 336 0.00 -19.66 9.15
N HIS A 337 -0.57 -20.25 8.09
CA HIS A 337 -0.72 -21.71 7.97
C HIS A 337 0.61 -22.47 7.92
N ASP A 338 1.67 -21.80 7.45
CA ASP A 338 3.03 -22.32 7.37
C ASP A 338 3.99 -21.67 8.37
N SER A 339 3.49 -20.83 9.29
CA SER A 339 4.35 -20.19 10.28
C SER A 339 4.74 -21.16 11.39
N ASP A 340 6.04 -21.30 11.65
CA ASP A 340 6.54 -22.13 12.77
C ASP A 340 6.27 -21.50 14.15
N SER A 341 5.92 -20.21 14.17
CA SER A 341 5.81 -19.39 15.38
C SER A 341 4.39 -18.93 15.68
N SER A 342 3.39 -19.42 14.93
CA SER A 342 2.00 -18.98 15.05
C SER A 342 1.04 -20.16 15.24
N PRO A 343 0.15 -20.09 16.25
CA PRO A 343 -1.01 -20.98 16.34
C PRO A 343 -2.17 -20.55 15.43
N PHE A 344 -2.04 -19.43 14.71
CA PHE A 344 -3.02 -18.97 13.74
C PHE A 344 -2.94 -19.86 12.48
N GLY A 345 -4.11 -20.27 11.96
CA GLY A 345 -4.18 -20.92 10.66
C GLY A 345 -4.18 -19.85 9.58
N PHE A 346 -5.37 -19.47 9.12
CA PHE A 346 -5.55 -18.35 8.21
C PHE A 346 -6.99 -17.83 8.31
N GLY A 347 -7.24 -16.63 7.82
CA GLY A 347 -8.57 -16.08 7.80
C GLY A 347 -8.71 -14.84 6.93
N VAL A 348 -9.95 -14.52 6.59
CA VAL A 348 -10.34 -13.31 5.85
C VAL A 348 -11.27 -12.49 6.73
N TRP A 349 -10.76 -11.36 7.19
CA TRP A 349 -11.50 -10.41 8.02
C TRP A 349 -12.08 -9.29 7.15
N ASN A 350 -13.39 -9.11 7.18
CA ASN A 350 -14.06 -8.05 6.46
C ASN A 350 -14.06 -6.77 7.29
N LEU A 351 -13.37 -5.73 6.82
CA LEU A 351 -13.19 -4.49 7.57
C LEU A 351 -14.51 -3.71 7.73
N ARG A 352 -15.44 -3.88 6.78
CA ARG A 352 -16.73 -3.19 6.75
C ARG A 352 -17.76 -3.85 7.65
N SER A 353 -17.92 -5.17 7.53
CA SER A 353 -18.87 -5.91 8.38
C SER A 353 -18.32 -6.23 9.77
N GLN A 354 -17.00 -6.10 9.96
CA GLN A 354 -16.29 -6.49 11.18
C GLN A 354 -16.58 -7.94 11.57
N GLN A 355 -16.50 -8.84 10.58
CA GLN A 355 -16.72 -10.27 10.74
C GLN A 355 -15.68 -11.07 9.97
N TRP A 356 -15.46 -12.30 10.41
CA TRP A 356 -14.70 -13.29 9.66
C TRP A 356 -15.57 -13.85 8.54
N ASP A 357 -15.21 -13.56 7.29
CA ASP A 357 -15.80 -14.24 6.13
C ASP A 357 -15.27 -15.67 6.03
N LEU A 358 -14.07 -15.91 6.57
CA LEU A 358 -13.47 -17.22 6.76
C LEU A 358 -12.49 -17.18 7.92
N LEU A 359 -12.49 -18.22 8.77
CA LEU A 359 -11.46 -18.43 9.77
C LEU A 359 -11.17 -19.93 9.89
N LYS A 360 -9.90 -20.31 9.76
CA LYS A 360 -9.42 -21.67 9.98
C LYS A 360 -8.36 -21.67 11.07
N THR A 361 -8.50 -22.59 12.02
CA THR A 361 -7.48 -22.82 13.02
C THR A 361 -6.23 -23.45 12.38
N ARG A 362 -5.09 -23.43 13.08
CA ARG A 362 -3.89 -24.11 12.58
C ARG A 362 -4.10 -25.60 12.36
N ASP A 363 -4.88 -26.25 13.22
CA ASP A 363 -5.19 -27.68 13.08
C ASP A 363 -6.09 -27.95 11.88
N ASP A 364 -7.05 -27.06 11.59
CA ASP A 364 -7.88 -27.18 10.39
C ASP A 364 -7.04 -26.98 9.13
N ALA A 365 -6.17 -25.97 9.12
CA ALA A 365 -5.28 -25.70 7.98
C ALA A 365 -4.35 -26.89 7.68
N LYS A 366 -3.78 -27.53 8.71
CA LYS A 366 -2.95 -28.74 8.55
C LYS A 366 -3.72 -29.91 7.93
N LYS A 367 -5.01 -30.06 8.23
CA LYS A 367 -5.86 -31.14 7.66
C LYS A 367 -6.24 -30.87 6.21
N MET A 368 -6.15 -29.63 5.74
CA MET A 368 -6.51 -29.25 4.37
C MET A 368 -5.39 -29.53 3.35
N SER A 369 -4.21 -29.99 3.79
CA SER A 369 -3.06 -30.26 2.90
C SER A 369 -2.73 -29.09 1.98
N ILE A 370 -2.77 -27.88 2.52
CA ILE A 370 -2.49 -26.63 1.79
C ILE A 370 -0.98 -26.51 1.57
N ALA A 371 -0.58 -26.15 0.35
CA ALA A 371 0.79 -25.79 -0.01
C ALA A 371 0.94 -24.27 -0.26
N LYS A 372 -0.13 -23.60 -0.68
CA LYS A 372 -0.15 -22.16 -0.89
C LYS A 372 -1.57 -21.61 -0.81
N LEU A 373 -1.71 -20.42 -0.21
CA LEU A 373 -2.92 -19.62 -0.24
C LEU A 373 -2.66 -18.29 -0.94
N ALA A 374 -3.68 -17.81 -1.63
CA ALA A 374 -3.72 -16.45 -2.15
C ALA A 374 -5.16 -15.94 -2.11
N PHE A 375 -5.31 -14.63 -1.92
CA PHE A 375 -6.60 -13.98 -1.75
C PHE A 375 -6.70 -12.77 -2.67
N PHE A 376 -7.84 -12.62 -3.34
CA PHE A 376 -8.16 -11.44 -4.14
C PHE A 376 -9.68 -11.27 -4.21
N GLU A 377 -10.15 -10.06 -3.94
CA GLU A 377 -11.57 -9.71 -3.82
C GLU A 377 -12.30 -10.64 -2.85
N ASP A 378 -13.20 -11.48 -3.35
CA ASP A 378 -13.97 -12.44 -2.55
C ASP A 378 -13.48 -13.88 -2.74
N HIS A 379 -12.32 -14.09 -3.38
CA HIS A 379 -11.88 -15.41 -3.77
C HIS A 379 -10.61 -15.84 -3.05
N LEU A 380 -10.67 -17.02 -2.44
CA LEU A 380 -9.52 -17.72 -1.89
C LEU A 380 -9.06 -18.79 -2.87
N TYR A 381 -7.82 -18.67 -3.33
CA TYR A 381 -7.16 -19.62 -4.23
C TYR A 381 -6.26 -20.53 -3.41
N ILE A 382 -6.56 -21.84 -3.42
CA ILE A 382 -5.90 -22.85 -2.60
C ILE A 382 -5.11 -23.83 -3.48
N THR A 383 -3.79 -23.75 -3.43
CA THR A 383 -2.95 -24.82 -3.99
C THR A 383 -2.71 -25.86 -2.91
N ASN A 384 -3.14 -27.09 -3.14
CA ASN A 384 -2.91 -28.19 -2.22
C ASN A 384 -1.62 -28.96 -2.57
N VAL A 385 -1.09 -29.68 -1.59
CA VAL A 385 -0.04 -30.69 -1.78
C VAL A 385 -0.51 -31.69 -2.85
N GLY A 386 0.39 -32.02 -3.77
CA GLY A 386 0.07 -32.86 -4.93
C GLY A 386 -0.46 -32.09 -6.15
N ASN A 387 -0.35 -30.75 -6.15
CA ASN A 387 -0.71 -29.88 -7.28
C ASN A 387 -2.19 -29.97 -7.69
N THR A 388 -3.08 -30.07 -6.70
CA THR A 388 -4.52 -29.90 -6.89
C THR A 388 -4.95 -28.52 -6.41
N PHE A 389 -6.11 -28.05 -6.88
CA PHE A 389 -6.49 -26.66 -6.82
C PHE A 389 -7.95 -26.53 -6.33
N ALA A 390 -8.26 -25.53 -5.52
CA ALA A 390 -9.63 -25.15 -5.18
C ALA A 390 -9.81 -23.62 -5.06
N VAL A 391 -10.87 -23.08 -5.64
CA VAL A 391 -11.27 -21.67 -5.47
C VAL A 391 -12.52 -21.63 -4.62
N LEU A 392 -12.47 -20.90 -3.50
CA LEU A 392 -13.65 -20.63 -2.68
C LEU A 392 -14.13 -19.21 -2.97
N ALA A 393 -15.44 -19.03 -3.17
CA ALA A 393 -16.07 -17.72 -3.23
C ALA A 393 -16.64 -17.39 -1.84
N LEU A 394 -15.97 -16.51 -1.11
CA LEU A 394 -16.30 -16.21 0.27
C LEU A 394 -17.60 -15.41 0.40
N PRO A 395 -18.39 -15.64 1.46
CA PRO A 395 -18.07 -16.45 2.65
C PRO A 395 -18.38 -17.96 2.49
N ALA A 396 -18.76 -18.43 1.30
CA ALA A 396 -19.02 -19.86 1.11
C ALA A 396 -17.73 -20.68 1.23
N THR A 397 -17.84 -21.84 1.88
CA THR A 397 -16.70 -22.75 2.11
C THR A 397 -16.59 -23.85 1.05
N GLU A 398 -17.60 -24.00 0.20
CA GLU A 398 -17.59 -24.97 -0.88
C GLU A 398 -16.80 -24.42 -2.09
N PRO A 399 -15.96 -25.24 -2.74
CA PRO A 399 -15.25 -24.81 -3.94
C PRO A 399 -16.20 -24.49 -5.09
N ILE A 400 -16.04 -23.31 -5.70
CA ILE A 400 -16.72 -22.95 -6.95
C ILE A 400 -15.95 -23.44 -8.19
N ALA A 401 -14.67 -23.76 -8.02
CA ALA A 401 -13.82 -24.34 -9.06
C ALA A 401 -12.75 -25.24 -8.43
N THR A 402 -12.38 -26.31 -9.13
CA THR A 402 -11.29 -27.25 -8.74
C THR A 402 -10.01 -27.04 -9.55
N THR A 403 -9.94 -25.96 -10.33
CA THR A 403 -8.77 -25.56 -11.12
C THR A 403 -8.84 -24.08 -11.50
N TRP A 404 -7.69 -23.48 -11.78
CA TRP A 404 -7.55 -22.16 -12.42
C TRP A 404 -6.28 -22.13 -13.28
N SER A 405 -6.31 -21.32 -14.32
CA SER A 405 -5.19 -21.10 -15.24
C SER A 405 -4.46 -19.77 -14.99
N VAL A 406 -5.16 -18.81 -14.38
CA VAL A 406 -4.62 -17.50 -14.00
C VAL A 406 -5.18 -17.08 -12.65
N ARG A 407 -4.40 -16.29 -11.90
CA ARG A 407 -4.77 -15.83 -10.57
C ARG A 407 -4.59 -14.31 -10.45
N PRO A 408 -5.65 -13.52 -10.24
CA PRO A 408 -5.53 -12.11 -9.89
C PRO A 408 -4.93 -11.93 -8.49
N PHE A 409 -4.22 -10.83 -8.27
CA PHE A 409 -3.59 -10.58 -6.97
C PHE A 409 -3.46 -9.11 -6.56
N ALA A 410 -3.69 -8.15 -7.45
CA ALA A 410 -3.64 -6.72 -7.12
C ALA A 410 -4.42 -5.89 -8.15
N ARG A 411 -4.87 -4.69 -7.74
CA ARG A 411 -5.55 -3.72 -8.60
C ARG A 411 -4.65 -2.50 -8.87
N ILE A 412 -4.78 -1.96 -10.07
CA ILE A 412 -4.08 -0.78 -10.59
C ILE A 412 -5.10 0.04 -11.39
N ALA A 413 -5.81 0.96 -10.72
CA ALA A 413 -6.66 1.98 -11.35
C ALA A 413 -7.46 1.51 -12.59
N GLY A 414 -8.38 0.55 -12.41
CA GLY A 414 -9.19 -0.01 -13.50
C GLY A 414 -8.53 -1.15 -14.28
N TRP A 415 -7.41 -1.67 -13.76
CA TRP A 415 -6.72 -2.85 -14.25
C TRP A 415 -6.46 -3.82 -13.09
N THR A 416 -6.51 -5.11 -13.38
CA THR A 416 -6.15 -6.17 -12.44
C THR A 416 -4.86 -6.87 -12.87
N LEU A 417 -3.90 -6.95 -11.96
CA LEU A 417 -2.69 -7.74 -12.10
C LEU A 417 -3.02 -9.22 -11.94
N ILE A 418 -2.64 -10.03 -12.94
CA ILE A 418 -2.83 -11.47 -12.94
C ILE A 418 -1.51 -12.21 -13.09
N CYS A 419 -1.38 -13.27 -12.31
CA CYS A 419 -0.33 -14.27 -12.35
C CYS A 419 -0.73 -15.38 -13.32
N ARG A 420 0.08 -15.64 -14.36
CA ARG A 420 -0.15 -16.71 -15.34
C ARG A 420 0.84 -17.85 -15.14
N GLY A 421 0.39 -19.07 -15.40
CA GLY A 421 1.25 -20.26 -15.43
C GLY A 421 1.76 -20.73 -14.07
N GLU A 422 1.28 -20.15 -12.97
CA GLU A 422 1.68 -20.48 -11.59
C GLU A 422 1.54 -21.98 -11.25
N ASN A 423 0.60 -22.66 -11.88
CA ASN A 423 0.31 -24.08 -11.70
C ASN A 423 1.33 -25.02 -12.37
N ALA A 424 2.29 -24.49 -13.14
CA ALA A 424 3.33 -25.28 -13.76
C ALA A 424 4.32 -25.76 -12.69
N VAL A 425 4.50 -27.08 -12.58
CA VAL A 425 5.40 -27.72 -11.58
C VAL A 425 6.81 -27.12 -11.61
N ALA A 426 7.32 -26.78 -12.81
CA ALA A 426 8.65 -26.19 -12.98
C ALA A 426 8.81 -24.80 -12.34
N LEU A 427 7.71 -24.11 -12.03
CA LEU A 427 7.72 -22.76 -11.46
C LEU A 427 7.51 -22.76 -9.94
N ASN A 428 7.23 -23.90 -9.32
CA ASN A 428 7.10 -24.03 -7.86
C ASN A 428 6.22 -22.94 -7.21
N GLY A 429 5.13 -22.55 -7.90
CA GLY A 429 4.20 -21.52 -7.43
C GLY A 429 4.62 -20.07 -7.76
N ASP A 430 5.67 -19.84 -8.55
CA ASP A 430 5.99 -18.54 -9.11
C ASP A 430 5.16 -18.26 -10.37
N CYS A 431 4.86 -16.99 -10.61
CA CYS A 431 4.23 -16.57 -11.85
C CYS A 431 5.18 -16.77 -13.02
N LYS A 432 4.73 -17.44 -14.08
CA LYS A 432 5.45 -17.48 -15.35
C LYS A 432 5.55 -16.07 -15.94
N ASP A 433 4.38 -15.45 -16.03
CA ASP A 433 4.18 -14.11 -16.56
C ASP A 433 3.22 -13.38 -15.63
N ILE A 434 3.49 -12.09 -15.40
CA ILE A 434 2.53 -11.18 -14.76
C ILE A 434 2.03 -10.26 -15.85
N VAL A 435 0.72 -10.16 -16.03
CA VAL A 435 0.11 -9.24 -16.99
C VAL A 435 -1.00 -8.43 -16.32
N MET A 436 -1.41 -7.34 -16.92
CA MET A 436 -2.56 -6.54 -16.48
C MET A 436 -3.73 -6.78 -17.44
N VAL A 437 -4.91 -7.01 -16.88
CA VAL A 437 -6.18 -7.13 -17.61
C VAL A 437 -7.05 -5.95 -17.23
N GLN A 438 -7.66 -5.29 -18.22
CA GLN A 438 -8.57 -4.19 -17.93
C GLN A 438 -9.83 -4.72 -17.25
N ASP A 439 -10.26 -4.04 -16.19
CA ASP A 439 -11.47 -4.40 -15.46
C ASP A 439 -12.71 -4.15 -16.35
N GLN A 440 -13.71 -5.03 -16.22
CA GLN A 440 -15.04 -4.88 -16.84
C GLN A 440 -16.03 -4.53 -15.75
N ASP A 441 -16.79 -3.44 -15.94
CA ASP A 441 -17.73 -2.90 -14.95
C ASP A 441 -17.10 -2.69 -13.55
N GLY A 442 -15.80 -2.38 -13.52
CA GLY A 442 -15.04 -2.14 -12.28
C GLY A 442 -14.52 -3.40 -11.59
N HIS A 443 -14.68 -4.58 -12.21
CA HIS A 443 -14.25 -5.85 -11.66
C HIS A 443 -13.37 -6.63 -12.63
N PHE A 444 -12.51 -7.49 -12.08
CA PHE A 444 -11.82 -8.47 -12.90
C PHE A 444 -12.85 -9.42 -13.54
N PRO A 445 -12.87 -9.62 -14.87
CA PRO A 445 -13.90 -10.43 -15.55
C PRO A 445 -13.88 -11.93 -15.20
N GLY A 446 -13.00 -12.35 -14.30
CA GLY A 446 -12.93 -13.71 -13.78
C GLY A 446 -12.09 -14.64 -14.66
N PRO A 447 -11.29 -15.54 -14.06
CA PRO A 447 -10.58 -16.61 -14.77
C PRO A 447 -11.36 -17.94 -14.78
N TRP A 448 -12.55 -17.98 -14.17
CA TRP A 448 -13.33 -19.19 -13.94
C TRP A 448 -14.43 -19.29 -15.01
N SER A 449 -14.19 -20.15 -16.00
CA SER A 449 -15.18 -20.58 -16.99
C SER A 449 -15.52 -22.05 -16.79
#